data_AF-A0A259TWS1-F1
#
_entry.id   AF-A0A259TWS1-F1
#
_cell.length_a   1.000
_cell.length_b   1.000
_cell.length_c   1.000
_cell.angle_alpha   90.00
_cell.angle_beta   90.00
_cell.angle_gamma   90.00
#
_symmetry.space_group_name_H-M   'P 1'
#
loop_
_entity.id
_entity.type
_entity.pdbx_description
1 polymer ?
#
loop_
_entity_poly.entity_id
_entity_poly.type
_entity_poly.pdbx_seq_one_letter_code
_entity_poly.pdbx_strand_id
1 'polypeptide(L)'
;MTTRQKVRTVLFAAIALLLVFVLMDALGLRTSDTGVVSPKGYIAISHGGHSHYVPNDWDGSVPISNFPSTPPPDGMTVGPNGELVPLAP
;
A
#
# COMPACT_ATOMS: atom_id res chain seq x y z
N MET A 1 39.28 14.79 -15.32
CA MET A 1 37.82 14.78 -15.58
C MET A 1 37.30 16.21 -15.42
N THR A 2 36.63 16.74 -16.45
CA THR A 2 36.11 18.12 -16.45
C THR A 2 34.91 18.28 -15.52
N THR A 3 34.59 19.51 -15.09
CA THR A 3 33.42 19.79 -14.25
C THR A 3 32.13 19.25 -14.87
N ARG A 4 31.96 19.39 -16.20
CA ARG A 4 30.81 18.85 -16.94
C ARG A 4 30.75 17.33 -16.89
N GLN A 5 31.89 16.66 -17.00
CA GLN A 5 31.97 15.20 -16.90
C GLN A 5 31.61 14.73 -15.48
N LYS A 6 32.12 15.41 -14.43
CA LYS A 6 31.77 15.09 -13.04
C LYS A 6 30.27 15.24 -12.76
N VAL A 7 29.66 16.33 -13.22
CA VAL A 7 28.21 16.57 -13.06
C VAL A 7 27.39 15.47 -13.74
N ARG A 8 27.74 15.09 -14.98
CA ARG A 8 27.04 14.00 -15.70
C ARG A 8 27.15 12.67 -14.95
N THR A 9 28.34 12.34 -14.45
CA THR A 9 28.55 11.10 -13.70
C THR A 9 27.72 11.07 -12.41
N VAL A 10 27.69 12.17 -11.65
CA VAL A 10 26.87 12.26 -10.43
C VAL A 10 25.38 12.13 -10.76
N LEU A 11 24.91 12.79 -11.83
CA LEU A 11 23.53 12.70 -12.26
C LEU A 11 23.14 11.26 -12.64
N PHE A 12 23.97 10.58 -13.43
CA PHE A 12 23.70 9.19 -13.81
C PHE A 12 23.73 8.24 -12.61
N ALA A 13 24.65 8.45 -11.66
CA ALA A 13 24.69 7.66 -10.43
C ALA A 13 23.42 7.86 -9.58
N ALA A 14 22.94 9.10 -9.45
CA ALA A 14 21.70 9.40 -8.72
C ALA A 14 20.47 8.77 -9.40
N ILE A 15 20.38 8.85 -10.73
CA ILE A 15 19.29 8.20 -11.49
C ILE A 15 19.35 6.69 -11.33
N ALA A 16 20.55 6.08 -11.44
CA ALA A 16 20.71 4.65 -11.27
C ALA A 16 20.29 4.19 -9.86
N LEU A 17 20.65 4.94 -8.81
CA LEU A 17 20.19 4.68 -7.44
C LEU A 17 18.67 4.76 -7.31
N LEU A 18 18.04 5.78 -7.90
CA LEU A 18 16.59 5.92 -7.90
C LEU A 18 15.92 4.73 -8.61
N LEU A 19 16.44 4.33 -9.77
CA LEU A 19 15.92 3.20 -10.54
C LEU A 19 16.03 1.88 -9.76
N VAL A 20 17.15 1.65 -9.07
CA VAL A 20 17.32 0.48 -8.19
C VAL A 20 16.30 0.52 -7.04
N PHE A 21 16.09 1.67 -6.41
CA PHE A 21 15.11 1.83 -5.33
C PHE A 21 13.68 1.50 -5.80
N VAL A 22 13.28 2.03 -6.96
CA VAL A 22 11.97 1.74 -7.56
C VAL A 22 11.84 0.26 -7.94
N LEU A 23 12.91 -0.34 -8.48
CA LEU A 23 12.91 -1.76 -8.83
C LEU A 23 12.77 -2.65 -7.59
N MET A 24 13.44 -2.32 -6.48
CA MET A 24 13.30 -3.05 -5.23
C MET A 24 11.87 -3.03 -4.68
N ASP A 25 11.16 -1.90 -4.84
CA ASP A 25 9.75 -1.79 -4.47
C ASP A 25 8.85 -2.66 -5.35
N ALA A 26 9.03 -2.57 -6.67
CA ALA A 26 8.25 -3.34 -7.65
C ALA A 26 8.46 -4.85 -7.53
N LEU A 27 9.65 -5.29 -7.11
CA LEU A 27 9.98 -6.69 -6.88
C LEU A 27 9.67 -7.16 -5.45
N GLY A 28 9.17 -6.30 -4.57
CA GLY A 28 8.90 -6.64 -3.16
C GLY A 28 10.16 -7.00 -2.35
N LEU A 29 11.35 -6.55 -2.80
CA LEU A 29 12.64 -6.82 -2.14
C LEU A 29 12.89 -5.92 -0.93
N ARG A 30 12.02 -4.95 -0.67
CA ARG A 30 12.00 -4.13 0.54
C ARG A 30 10.58 -4.06 1.07
N THR A 31 10.42 -4.13 2.38
CA THR A 31 9.14 -3.86 3.05
C THR A 31 8.80 -2.39 2.85
N SER A 32 7.71 -2.11 2.15
CA SER A 32 7.19 -0.76 1.99
C SER A 32 6.25 -0.46 3.16
N ASP A 33 6.71 0.36 4.10
CA ASP A 33 5.86 0.90 5.18
C ASP A 33 4.81 1.92 4.66
N THR A 34 4.57 1.97 3.35
CA THR A 34 3.56 2.81 2.71
C THR A 34 2.15 2.26 2.87
N GLY A 35 1.93 1.31 3.79
CA GLY A 35 0.59 0.91 4.20
C GLY A 35 -0.18 2.15 4.60
N VAL A 36 -1.14 2.55 3.77
CA VAL A 36 -1.99 3.70 4.06
C VAL A 36 -2.85 3.32 5.26
N VAL A 37 -2.42 3.72 6.46
CA VAL A 37 -3.24 3.56 7.66
C VAL A 37 -4.38 4.55 7.55
N SER A 38 -5.55 4.05 7.17
CA SER A 38 -6.77 4.84 7.15
C SER A 38 -7.19 5.16 8.59
N PRO A 39 -7.51 6.42 8.94
CA PRO A 39 -8.10 6.76 10.22
C PRO A 39 -9.44 6.06 10.48
N LYS A 40 -10.07 5.50 9.44
CA LYS A 40 -11.31 4.72 9.54
C LYS A 40 -11.06 3.24 9.86
N GLY A 41 -9.80 2.81 10.02
CA GLY A 41 -9.42 1.42 10.32
C GLY A 41 -9.47 0.45 9.13
N TYR A 42 -9.91 0.90 7.95
CA TYR A 42 -10.03 0.09 6.74
C TYR A 42 -9.57 0.83 5.48
N ILE A 43 -9.14 0.08 4.46
CA ILE A 43 -8.81 0.56 3.11
C ILE A 43 -9.71 -0.09 2.06
N ALA A 44 -9.86 0.57 0.91
CA ALA A 44 -10.59 0.02 -0.24
C ALA A 44 -9.61 -0.59 -1.25
N ILE A 45 -9.87 -1.82 -1.68
CA ILE A 45 -9.09 -2.55 -2.67
C ILE A 45 -9.99 -2.94 -3.84
N SER A 46 -9.57 -2.59 -5.07
CA SER A 46 -10.30 -2.94 -6.29
C SER A 46 -10.10 -4.42 -6.65
N HIS A 47 -11.19 -5.14 -6.91
CA HIS A 47 -11.18 -6.56 -7.28
C HIS A 47 -12.43 -6.91 -8.11
N GLY A 48 -12.24 -7.58 -9.25
CA GLY A 48 -13.35 -8.12 -10.06
C GLY A 48 -14.36 -7.10 -10.64
N GLY A 49 -14.05 -5.80 -10.60
CA GLY A 49 -14.92 -4.72 -11.10
C GLY A 49 -15.60 -3.87 -10.02
N HIS A 50 -15.40 -4.21 -8.74
CA HIS A 50 -15.86 -3.42 -7.60
C HIS A 50 -14.74 -3.29 -6.56
N SER A 51 -15.02 -2.63 -5.44
CA SER A 51 -14.07 -2.54 -4.32
C SER A 51 -14.52 -3.42 -3.16
N HIS A 52 -13.57 -4.01 -2.46
CA HIS A 52 -13.75 -4.58 -1.13
C HIS A 52 -13.08 -3.69 -0.09
N TYR A 53 -13.67 -3.61 1.10
CA TYR A 53 -13.11 -2.84 2.21
C TYR A 53 -12.48 -3.81 3.20
N VAL A 54 -11.17 -3.71 3.40
CA VAL A 54 -10.38 -4.62 4.24
C VAL A 54 -9.74 -3.84 5.39
N PRO A 55 -9.41 -4.48 6.53
CA PRO A 55 -8.70 -3.81 7.61
C PRO A 55 -7.31 -3.34 7.15
N ASN A 56 -6.77 -2.31 7.81
CA ASN A 56 -5.46 -1.71 7.47
C ASN A 56 -4.31 -2.74 7.49
N ASP A 57 -4.43 -3.80 8.29
CA ASP A 57 -3.44 -4.85 8.48
C ASP A 57 -3.79 -6.15 7.72
N TRP A 58 -4.71 -6.11 6.76
CA TRP A 58 -5.02 -7.26 5.92
C TRP A 58 -3.81 -7.72 5.11
N ASP A 59 -3.37 -8.95 5.35
CA ASP A 59 -2.18 -9.56 4.77
C ASP A 59 -2.48 -10.49 3.57
N GLY A 60 -3.75 -10.61 3.19
CA GLY A 60 -4.21 -11.51 2.13
C GLY A 60 -4.46 -12.96 2.56
N SER A 61 -4.28 -13.30 3.85
CA SER A 61 -4.56 -14.66 4.37
C SER A 61 -6.05 -15.03 4.29
N VAL A 62 -6.93 -14.06 4.51
CA VAL A 62 -8.38 -14.21 4.32
C VAL A 62 -8.73 -13.80 2.88
N PRO A 63 -9.52 -14.62 2.13
CA PRO A 63 -9.93 -14.28 0.78
C PRO A 63 -10.62 -12.92 0.70
N ILE A 64 -10.22 -12.09 -0.26
CA ILE A 64 -10.77 -10.74 -0.44
C ILE A 64 -12.30 -10.74 -0.63
N SER A 65 -12.87 -11.82 -1.17
CA SER A 65 -14.30 -12.01 -1.34
C SER A 65 -15.10 -12.07 -0.04
N ASN A 66 -14.47 -12.30 1.10
CA ASN A 66 -15.13 -12.36 2.40
C ASN A 66 -15.42 -10.96 2.96
N PHE A 67 -14.77 -9.93 2.42
CA PHE A 67 -14.87 -8.56 2.89
C PHE A 67 -16.04 -7.82 2.24
N PRO A 68 -16.65 -6.83 2.91
CA PRO A 68 -17.80 -6.11 2.38
C PRO A 68 -17.42 -5.32 1.13
N SER A 69 -18.37 -5.21 0.19
CA SER A 69 -18.25 -4.41 -1.03
C SER A 69 -18.84 -3.01 -0.91
N THR A 70 -19.36 -2.66 0.27
CA THR A 70 -19.84 -1.33 0.63
C THR A 70 -19.04 -0.77 1.78
N PRO A 71 -18.81 0.56 1.84
CA PRO A 71 -18.08 1.16 2.94
C PRO A 71 -18.77 0.85 4.28
N PRO A 72 -18.00 0.55 5.34
CA PRO A 72 -18.53 0.53 6.71
C PRO A 72 -19.27 1.83 7.06
N PRO A 73 -20.38 1.75 7.81
CA PRO A 73 -21.05 2.93 8.36
C PRO A 73 -20.14 3.76 9.27
N ASP A 74 -20.53 5.00 9.55
CA ASP A 74 -19.80 5.86 10.49
C ASP A 74 -19.69 5.22 11.88
N GLY A 75 -18.50 5.28 12.47
CA GLY A 75 -18.20 4.63 13.76
C GLY A 75 -17.95 3.13 13.68
N MET A 76 -17.98 2.53 12.49
CA MET A 76 -17.65 1.12 12.24
C MET A 76 -16.40 1.01 11.37
N THR A 77 -15.75 -0.15 11.46
CA THR A 77 -14.63 -0.57 10.63
C THR A 77 -14.79 -2.04 10.22
N VAL A 78 -13.80 -2.59 9.51
CA VAL A 78 -13.82 -3.98 9.05
C VAL A 78 -12.89 -4.80 9.93
N GLY A 79 -13.41 -5.91 10.45
CA GLY A 79 -12.64 -6.90 11.22
C GLY A 79 -11.80 -7.84 10.33
N PRO A 80 -10.97 -8.68 10.95
CA PRO A 80 -10.03 -9.54 10.24
C PRO A 80 -10.69 -10.55 9.29
N ASN A 81 -11.97 -10.91 9.49
CA ASN A 81 -12.67 -11.87 8.65
C ASN A 81 -13.78 -11.23 7.78
N GLY A 82 -13.83 -9.90 7.69
CA GLY A 82 -14.81 -9.16 6.89
C GLY A 82 -16.09 -8.76 7.63
N GLU A 83 -16.19 -9.06 8.92
CA GLU A 83 -17.26 -8.57 9.78
C GLU A 83 -17.16 -7.05 10.01
N LEU A 84 -18.30 -6.39 10.24
CA LEU A 84 -18.29 -4.99 10.68
C LEU A 84 -18.14 -4.94 12.19
N VAL A 85 -17.14 -4.20 12.68
CA VAL A 85 -16.89 -4.01 14.12
C VAL A 85 -16.85 -2.52 14.46
N PRO A 86 -17.14 -2.12 15.70
CA PRO A 86 -16.96 -0.73 16.12
C PRO A 86 -15.52 -0.26 15.89
N LEU A 87 -15.36 0.98 15.42
CA LEU A 87 -14.05 1.61 15.34
C LEU A 87 -13.52 1.77 16.77
N ALA A 88 -12.39 1.12 17.07
CA ALA A 88 -11.75 1.24 18.37
C ALA A 88 -11.36 2.72 18.62
N PRO A 89 -11.52 3.22 19.86
CA PRO A 89 -11.15 4.59 20.22
C PRO A 89 -9.64 4.85 20.14
#